data_AF-A0AB39SXT9-F1
#
_entry.id   AF-A0AB39SXT9-F1
#
_cell.length_a   1.000
_cell.length_b   1.000
_cell.length_c   1.000
_cell.angle_alpha   90.00
_cell.angle_beta   90.00
_cell.angle_gamma   90.00
#
_symmetry.space_group_name_H-M   'P 1'
#
loop_
_entity.id
_entity.type
_entity.pdbx_description
1 polymer ?
#
loop_
_entity_poly.entity_id
_entity_poly.type
_entity_poly.pdbx_seq_one_letter_code
_entity_poly.pdbx_strand_id
1 'polypeptide(L)'
;MQLIPRHDPYLVVRSTGDLTVAALRGELDLVLVRHLRPELDALVRESDALTVDIRRLTFCDATGLGLLAHCAGRMHRRGARWRLVCDQPWILRLIRLTELSDVLRPEAGPPDLLDQPDAVEGPDAVGRPDPLGLLDPVGPLDPVGPLDPVGPLDPLGPLDPVGLPCSVGQSAPPAPTGPLPVEPGVTRPVS
;
A
#
# COMPACT_ATOMS: atom_id res chain seq x y z
N MET A 1 -27.22 -14.76 5.80
CA MET A 1 -25.90 -15.06 6.39
C MET A 1 -25.43 -13.82 7.11
N GLN A 2 -25.28 -13.88 8.43
CA GLN A 2 -24.81 -12.74 9.23
C GLN A 2 -23.29 -12.61 9.09
N LEU A 3 -22.80 -11.43 8.69
CA LEU A 3 -21.39 -11.08 8.82
C LEU A 3 -21.03 -11.16 10.31
N ILE A 4 -20.01 -11.94 10.66
CA ILE A 4 -19.32 -11.80 11.95
C ILE A 4 -18.20 -10.79 11.69
N PRO A 5 -18.32 -9.53 12.14
CA PRO A 5 -17.24 -8.58 12.01
C PRO A 5 -16.11 -9.03 12.95
N ARG A 6 -15.01 -9.51 12.40
CA ARG A 6 -13.76 -9.66 13.16
C ARG A 6 -13.08 -8.32 13.15
N HIS A 7 -13.44 -7.50 14.14
CA HIS A 7 -12.82 -6.19 14.33
C HIS A 7 -11.60 -6.35 15.22
N ASP A 8 -10.43 -6.46 14.60
CA ASP A 8 -9.20 -6.03 15.22
C ASP A 8 -8.93 -4.59 14.74
N PRO A 9 -8.51 -3.63 15.59
CA PRO A 9 -8.22 -2.26 15.15
C PRO A 9 -7.22 -2.19 13.98
N TYR A 10 -6.39 -3.22 13.81
CA TYR A 10 -5.36 -3.31 12.79
C TYR A 10 -5.77 -4.09 11.54
N LEU A 11 -6.86 -4.86 11.58
CA LEU A 11 -7.38 -5.65 10.47
C LEU A 11 -8.90 -5.56 10.37
N VAL A 12 -9.38 -5.06 9.23
CA VAL A 12 -10.81 -5.05 8.89
C VAL A 12 -11.03 -5.99 7.72
N VAL A 13 -11.87 -6.99 7.91
CA VAL A 13 -12.24 -7.96 6.87
C VAL A 13 -13.66 -7.70 6.40
N ARG A 14 -13.84 -7.66 5.09
CA ARG A 14 -15.15 -7.65 4.43
C ARG A 14 -15.20 -8.75 3.36
N SER A 15 -16.32 -9.44 3.28
CA SER A 15 -16.56 -10.44 2.23
C SER A 15 -17.83 -10.08 1.49
N THR A 16 -17.70 -9.92 0.18
CA THR A 16 -18.79 -9.60 -0.75
C THR A 16 -18.76 -10.64 -1.86
N GLY A 17 -19.75 -11.54 -1.86
CA GLY A 17 -19.76 -12.72 -2.73
C GLY A 17 -18.47 -13.55 -2.60
N ASP A 18 -17.80 -13.78 -3.73
CA ASP A 18 -16.56 -14.55 -3.81
C ASP A 18 -15.30 -13.73 -3.50
N LEU A 19 -15.45 -12.42 -3.28
CA LEU A 19 -14.34 -11.50 -3.01
C LEU A 19 -14.22 -11.26 -1.51
N THR A 20 -13.03 -11.52 -0.97
CA THR A 20 -12.64 -11.12 0.38
C THR A 20 -11.66 -9.96 0.31
N VAL A 21 -11.92 -8.90 1.07
CA VAL A 21 -11.05 -7.73 1.22
C VAL A 21 -10.56 -7.67 2.67
N ALA A 22 -9.24 -7.71 2.86
CA ALA A 22 -8.57 -7.56 4.14
C ALA A 22 -7.81 -6.23 4.16
N ALA A 23 -8.28 -5.27 4.92
CA ALA A 23 -7.64 -3.96 5.05
C ALA A 23 -6.81 -3.89 6.33
N LEU A 24 -5.51 -3.65 6.15
CA LEU A 24 -4.52 -3.57 7.21
C LEU A 24 -4.23 -2.10 7.56
N ARG A 25 -4.08 -1.81 8.86
CA ARG A 25 -3.81 -0.47 9.38
C ARG A 25 -2.71 -0.48 10.43
N GLY A 26 -1.98 0.62 10.54
CA GLY A 26 -0.93 0.80 11.56
C GLY A 26 0.42 0.20 11.15
N GLU A 27 1.11 -0.42 12.10
CA GLU A 27 2.49 -0.89 11.92
C GLU A 27 2.55 -2.39 11.67
N LEU A 28 2.89 -2.79 10.45
CA LEU A 28 3.06 -4.20 10.09
C LEU A 28 4.49 -4.67 10.44
N ASP A 29 4.69 -4.91 11.73
CA ASP A 29 5.95 -5.37 12.33
C ASP A 29 5.85 -6.81 12.86
N LEU A 30 6.91 -7.31 13.49
CA LEU A 30 6.93 -8.64 14.12
C LEU A 30 5.79 -8.86 15.13
N VAL A 31 5.41 -7.84 15.92
CA VAL A 31 4.39 -7.95 16.96
C VAL A 31 3.01 -8.11 16.30
N LEU A 32 2.68 -7.24 15.36
CA LEU A 32 1.42 -7.29 14.65
C LEU A 32 1.31 -8.53 13.77
N VAL A 33 2.39 -8.94 13.09
CA VAL A 33 2.42 -10.17 12.28
C VAL A 33 2.07 -11.40 13.11
N ARG A 34 2.57 -11.52 14.35
CA ARG A 34 2.23 -12.66 15.23
C ARG A 34 0.74 -12.72 15.55
N HIS A 35 0.11 -11.55 15.66
CA HIS A 35 -1.31 -11.43 15.94
C HIS A 35 -2.19 -11.68 14.72
N LEU A 36 -1.82 -11.12 13.57
CA LEU A 36 -2.62 -11.19 12.34
C LEU A 36 -2.46 -12.50 11.56
N ARG A 37 -1.35 -13.21 11.74
CA ARG A 37 -1.04 -14.40 10.93
C ARG A 37 -2.12 -15.49 10.99
N PRO A 38 -2.67 -15.89 12.16
CA PRO A 38 -3.73 -16.88 12.21
C PRO A 38 -4.99 -16.48 11.43
N GLU A 39 -5.33 -15.19 11.45
CA GLU A 39 -6.49 -14.66 10.75
C GLU A 39 -6.26 -14.59 9.24
N LEU A 40 -5.13 -14.04 8.79
CA LEU A 40 -4.77 -14.01 7.38
C LEU A 40 -4.60 -15.42 6.79
N ASP A 41 -4.05 -16.37 7.55
CA ASP A 41 -3.95 -17.77 7.11
C ASP A 41 -5.34 -18.42 6.95
N ALA A 42 -6.31 -18.05 7.78
CA ALA A 42 -7.69 -18.49 7.63
C ALA A 42 -8.33 -17.92 6.36
N LEU A 43 -8.18 -16.61 6.11
CA LEU A 43 -8.67 -15.97 4.87
C LEU A 43 -8.01 -16.58 3.62
N VAL A 44 -6.69 -16.80 3.66
CA VAL A 44 -5.94 -17.44 2.58
C VAL A 44 -6.37 -18.89 2.34
N ARG A 45 -7.00 -19.57 3.30
CA ARG A 45 -7.55 -20.92 3.14
C ARG A 45 -8.99 -20.90 2.62
N GLU A 46 -9.78 -19.91 3.02
CA GLU A 46 -11.22 -19.86 2.79
C GLU A 46 -11.61 -19.08 1.54
N SER A 47 -10.81 -18.08 1.14
CA SER A 47 -11.12 -17.23 0.00
C SER A 47 -10.59 -17.82 -1.32
N ASP A 48 -11.40 -17.73 -2.37
CA ASP A 48 -10.98 -17.97 -3.76
C ASP A 48 -10.51 -16.68 -4.46
N ALA A 49 -10.88 -15.53 -3.90
CA ALA A 49 -10.31 -14.23 -4.25
C ALA A 49 -10.03 -13.39 -3.01
N LEU A 50 -8.76 -13.03 -2.79
CA LEU A 50 -8.32 -12.22 -1.66
C LEU A 50 -7.63 -10.96 -2.15
N THR A 51 -8.18 -9.81 -1.74
CA THR A 51 -7.55 -8.50 -1.87
C THR A 51 -7.04 -8.05 -0.52
N VAL A 52 -5.76 -7.73 -0.43
CA VAL A 52 -5.15 -7.14 0.77
C VAL A 52 -4.88 -5.66 0.50
N ASP A 53 -5.50 -4.78 1.28
CA ASP A 53 -5.30 -3.33 1.21
C ASP A 53 -4.35 -2.89 2.33
N ILE A 54 -3.18 -2.38 1.94
CA ILE A 54 -2.14 -1.91 2.86
C ILE A 54 -1.94 -0.39 2.81
N ARG A 55 -2.82 0.35 2.13
CA ARG A 55 -2.71 1.82 1.97
C ARG A 55 -2.81 2.59 3.28
N ARG A 56 -3.25 1.95 4.36
CA ARG A 56 -3.38 2.55 5.69
C ARG A 56 -2.30 2.08 6.67
N LEU A 57 -1.26 1.41 6.17
CA LEU A 57 -0.07 1.12 6.96
C LEU A 57 0.77 2.38 7.15
N THR A 58 1.29 2.56 8.35
CA THR A 58 2.25 3.62 8.72
C THR A 58 3.68 3.09 8.76
N PHE A 59 3.86 1.78 8.87
CA PHE A 59 5.15 1.10 8.92
C PHE A 59 5.04 -0.34 8.41
N CYS A 60 6.12 -0.86 7.82
CA CYS A 60 6.23 -2.24 7.35
C CYS A 60 7.69 -2.69 7.37
N ASP A 61 8.00 -3.73 8.15
CA ASP A 61 9.33 -4.34 8.21
C ASP A 61 9.47 -5.56 7.28
N ALA A 62 10.64 -6.21 7.33
CA ALA A 62 10.88 -7.44 6.59
C ALA A 62 9.93 -8.59 7.02
N THR A 63 9.51 -8.62 8.29
CA THR A 63 8.55 -9.61 8.80
C THR A 63 7.18 -9.42 8.16
N GLY A 64 6.71 -8.18 8.06
CA GLY A 64 5.46 -7.80 7.42
C GLY A 64 5.45 -8.13 5.93
N LEU A 65 6.52 -7.78 5.21
CA LEU A 65 6.67 -8.17 3.80
C LEU A 65 6.68 -9.69 3.62
N GLY A 66 7.34 -10.42 4.54
CA GLY A 66 7.36 -11.87 4.55
C GLY A 66 5.97 -12.48 4.74
N LEU A 67 5.13 -11.89 5.59
CA LEU A 67 3.73 -12.31 5.77
C LEU A 67 2.93 -12.10 4.48
N LEU A 68 3.03 -10.92 3.85
CA LEU A 68 2.34 -10.65 2.60
C LEU A 68 2.77 -11.60 1.48
N ALA A 69 4.08 -11.86 1.37
CA ALA A 69 4.64 -12.80 0.39
C ALA A 69 4.18 -14.23 0.67
N HIS A 70 4.05 -14.61 1.95
CA HIS A 70 3.50 -15.91 2.34
C HIS A 70 2.05 -16.06 1.87
N CYS A 71 1.19 -15.09 2.17
CA CYS A 71 -0.21 -15.08 1.75
C CYS A 71 -0.33 -15.15 0.21
N ALA A 72 0.40 -14.30 -0.50
CA ALA A 72 0.46 -14.29 -1.96
C ALA A 72 0.89 -15.67 -2.48
N GLY A 73 2.01 -16.22 -2.02
CA GLY A 73 2.52 -17.50 -2.48
C GLY A 73 1.58 -18.69 -2.18
N ARG A 74 0.76 -18.60 -1.13
CA ARG A 74 -0.29 -19.60 -0.84
C ARG A 74 -1.48 -19.47 -1.79
N MET A 75 -1.96 -18.26 -2.05
CA MET A 75 -3.05 -18.01 -3.01
C MET A 75 -2.64 -18.45 -4.43
N HIS A 76 -1.45 -18.08 -4.89
CA HIS A 76 -0.93 -18.48 -6.20
C HIS A 76 -0.82 -20.01 -6.34
N ARG A 77 -0.31 -20.71 -5.32
CA ARG A 77 -0.22 -22.20 -5.35
C ARG A 77 -1.58 -22.88 -5.39
N ARG A 78 -2.64 -22.24 -4.86
CA ARG A 78 -4.02 -22.72 -4.94
C ARG A 78 -4.68 -22.38 -6.28
N GLY A 79 -4.06 -21.54 -7.12
CA GLY A 79 -4.70 -20.95 -8.30
C GLY A 79 -5.80 -19.93 -7.94
N ALA A 80 -5.83 -19.45 -6.70
CA ALA A 80 -6.80 -18.47 -6.23
C ALA A 80 -6.36 -17.05 -6.61
N ARG A 81 -7.33 -16.12 -6.74
CA ARG A 81 -7.06 -14.74 -7.14
C ARG A 81 -6.44 -13.96 -5.98
N TRP A 82 -5.27 -13.38 -6.23
CA TRP A 82 -4.55 -12.52 -5.30
C TRP A 82 -4.48 -11.09 -5.84
N ARG A 83 -4.68 -10.11 -4.96
CA ARG A 83 -4.50 -8.69 -5.26
C ARG A 83 -3.92 -7.98 -4.04
N LEU A 84 -2.86 -7.19 -4.24
CA LEU A 84 -2.28 -6.34 -3.21
C LEU A 84 -2.49 -4.87 -3.60
N VAL A 85 -3.21 -4.13 -2.78
CA VAL A 85 -3.52 -2.72 -3.02
C VAL A 85 -2.57 -1.85 -2.21
N CYS A 86 -1.73 -1.10 -2.93
CA CYS A 86 -0.69 -0.25 -2.35
C CYS A 86 -0.35 0.89 -3.31
N ASP A 87 -0.48 2.13 -2.83
CA ASP A 87 -0.10 3.36 -3.53
C ASP A 87 1.06 4.11 -2.84
N GLN A 88 1.51 3.63 -1.68
CA GLN A 88 2.53 4.29 -0.88
C GLN A 88 3.94 4.12 -1.50
N PRO A 89 4.63 5.20 -1.92
CA PRO A 89 5.91 5.10 -2.64
C PRO A 89 7.01 4.39 -1.85
N TRP A 90 7.02 4.54 -0.52
CA TRP A 90 8.03 3.92 0.34
C TRP A 90 7.84 2.40 0.45
N ILE A 91 6.60 1.90 0.54
CA ILE A 91 6.30 0.47 0.53
C ILE A 91 6.63 -0.12 -0.84
N LEU A 92 6.22 0.54 -1.93
CA LEU A 92 6.53 0.11 -3.29
C LEU A 92 8.04 0.00 -3.52
N ARG A 93 8.83 0.93 -2.95
CA ARG A 93 10.29 0.86 -2.97
C ARG A 93 10.82 -0.35 -2.18
N LEU A 94 10.29 -0.64 -0.99
CA LEU A 94 10.68 -1.82 -0.22
C LEU A 94 10.39 -3.13 -0.96
N ILE A 95 9.21 -3.26 -1.57
CA ILE A 95 8.83 -4.42 -2.40
C ILE A 95 9.78 -4.60 -3.59
N ARG A 96 10.19 -3.50 -4.23
CA ARG A 96 11.17 -3.55 -5.32
C ARG A 96 12.56 -3.98 -4.83
N LEU A 97 13.04 -3.41 -3.71
CA LEU A 97 14.35 -3.73 -3.15
C LEU A 97 14.45 -5.17 -2.63
N THR A 98 13.32 -5.76 -2.24
CA THR A 98 13.24 -7.15 -1.76
C THR A 98 12.90 -8.15 -2.86
N GLU A 99 12.84 -7.70 -4.12
CA GLU A 99 12.49 -8.53 -5.29
C GLU A 99 11.12 -9.23 -5.18
N LEU A 100 10.23 -8.70 -4.34
CA LEU A 100 8.90 -9.27 -4.12
C LEU A 100 7.85 -8.76 -5.13
N SER A 101 8.26 -7.99 -6.14
CA SER A 101 7.33 -7.36 -7.09
C SER A 101 6.50 -8.38 -7.87
N ASP A 102 7.12 -9.49 -8.32
CA ASP A 102 6.43 -10.53 -9.09
C ASP A 102 5.51 -11.42 -8.26
N VAL A 103 5.84 -11.55 -6.96
CA VAL A 103 5.08 -12.34 -5.98
C VAL A 103 3.88 -11.54 -5.49
N LEU A 104 4.09 -10.29 -5.11
CA LEU A 104 3.09 -9.45 -4.47
C LEU A 104 2.20 -8.72 -5.47
N ARG A 105 2.73 -8.35 -6.64
CA ARG A 105 2.03 -7.62 -7.70
C ARG A 105 1.21 -6.43 -7.16
N PRO A 106 1.87 -5.44 -6.54
CA PRO A 106 1.16 -4.29 -5.98
C PRO A 106 0.50 -3.48 -7.09
N GLU A 107 -0.75 -3.09 -6.87
CA GLU A 107 -1.51 -2.23 -7.75
C GLU A 107 -2.13 -1.05 -7.01
N ALA A 108 -2.34 0.05 -7.72
CA ALA A 108 -3.20 1.13 -7.22
C ALA A 108 -4.66 0.64 -7.31
N GLY A 109 -5.31 0.50 -6.16
CA GLY A 109 -6.72 0.13 -6.07
C GLY A 109 -7.64 1.35 -6.08
N PRO A 110 -8.94 1.17 -6.36
CA PRO A 110 -9.91 2.25 -6.24
C PRO A 110 -9.97 2.79 -4.79
N PRO A 111 -10.34 4.06 -4.57
CA PRO A 111 -10.26 4.70 -3.26
C PRO A 111 -11.07 3.99 -2.14
N ASP A 112 -12.09 3.19 -2.44
CA ASP A 112 -13.01 2.65 -1.43
C ASP A 112 -13.38 1.16 -1.58
N LEU A 113 -12.37 0.28 -1.54
CA LEU A 113 -12.59 -1.19 -1.56
C LEU A 113 -13.48 -1.74 -0.44
N LEU A 114 -13.65 -0.98 0.66
CA LEU A 114 -14.46 -1.37 1.80
C LEU A 114 -15.89 -0.79 1.76
N ASP A 115 -16.15 0.18 0.89
CA ASP A 115 -17.45 0.87 0.75
C ASP A 115 -18.12 0.57 -0.59
N GLN A 116 -17.53 -0.33 -1.41
CA GLN A 116 -18.19 -0.83 -2.60
C GLN A 116 -19.41 -1.65 -2.16
N PRO A 117 -20.64 -1.21 -2.51
CA PRO A 117 -21.84 -1.96 -2.16
C PRO A 117 -21.75 -3.34 -2.82
N ASP A 118 -22.26 -4.35 -2.13
CA ASP A 118 -22.45 -5.70 -2.68
C ASP A 118 -23.05 -5.57 -4.08
N ALA A 119 -22.22 -5.70 -5.11
CA ALA A 119 -22.68 -5.82 -6.47
C ALA A 119 -23.28 -7.22 -6.57
N VAL A 120 -24.54 -7.31 -6.16
CA VAL A 120 -25.40 -8.45 -6.47
C VAL A 120 -25.62 -8.41 -7.97
N GLU A 121 -24.71 -9.01 -8.72
CA GLU A 121 -24.98 -9.41 -10.10
C GLU A 121 -24.69 -10.91 -10.20
N GLY A 122 -25.68 -11.67 -9.74
CA GLY A 122 -25.84 -13.07 -10.08
C GLY A 122 -26.32 -13.24 -11.52
N PRO A 123 -26.29 -14.47 -12.04
CA PRO A 123 -25.98 -14.76 -13.44
C PRO A 123 -27.23 -14.91 -14.31
N ASP A 124 -27.40 -14.02 -15.29
CA ASP A 124 -28.26 -14.31 -16.45
C ASP A 124 -27.42 -14.80 -17.63
N ALA A 125 -27.05 -16.08 -17.54
CA ALA A 125 -26.65 -16.88 -18.67
C ALA A 125 -27.89 -17.33 -19.48
N VAL A 126 -28.56 -16.39 -20.17
CA VAL A 126 -29.43 -16.72 -21.31
C VAL A 126 -29.26 -15.63 -22.37
N GLY A 127 -28.78 -16.04 -23.53
CA GLY A 127 -28.72 -15.17 -24.71
C GLY A 127 -27.32 -15.12 -25.28
N ARG A 128 -26.97 -16.15 -26.03
CA ARG A 128 -26.06 -15.97 -27.17
C ARG A 128 -26.66 -14.86 -28.05
N PRO A 129 -25.95 -13.75 -28.35
CA PRO A 129 -26.24 -13.00 -29.55
C PRO A 129 -25.29 -13.50 -30.65
N ASP A 130 -25.87 -13.75 -31.80
CA ASP A 130 -25.23 -14.21 -33.02
C ASP A 130 -24.04 -13.34 -33.46
N PRO A 131 -23.03 -13.91 -34.16
CA PRO A 131 -22.00 -13.09 -34.77
C PRO A 131 -22.59 -12.43 -36.03
N LEU A 132 -22.32 -11.13 -36.18
CA LEU A 132 -22.65 -10.27 -37.33
C LEU A 132 -24.04 -9.60 -37.29
N GLY A 133 -24.13 -8.54 -36.48
CA GLY A 133 -25.18 -7.51 -36.55
C GLY A 133 -24.55 -6.12 -36.58
N LEU A 134 -24.29 -5.63 -37.79
CA LEU A 134 -24.17 -4.24 -38.23
C LEU A 134 -23.86 -3.16 -37.15
N LEU A 135 -22.59 -2.77 -37.08
CA LEU A 135 -22.06 -1.51 -36.55
C LEU A 135 -23.04 -0.32 -36.65
N ASP A 136 -23.52 0.14 -35.50
CA ASP A 136 -24.22 1.42 -35.37
C ASP A 136 -23.28 2.56 -35.80
N PRO A 137 -23.72 3.48 -36.65
CA PRO A 137 -22.91 4.62 -37.03
C PRO A 137 -22.66 5.51 -35.81
N VAL A 138 -21.38 5.86 -35.61
CA VAL A 138 -20.93 6.86 -34.64
C VAL A 138 -21.78 8.12 -34.77
N GLY A 139 -22.51 8.46 -33.70
CA GLY A 139 -23.26 9.72 -33.62
C GLY A 139 -22.33 10.91 -33.85
N PRO A 140 -22.80 12.03 -34.43
CA PRO A 140 -21.97 13.18 -34.71
C PRO A 140 -21.31 13.67 -33.41
N LEU A 141 -19.99 13.85 -33.44
CA LEU A 141 -19.24 14.45 -32.34
C LEU A 141 -19.74 15.87 -32.15
N ASP A 142 -20.13 16.21 -30.92
CA ASP A 142 -20.41 17.60 -30.54
C ASP A 142 -19.19 18.47 -30.89
N PRO A 143 -19.36 19.60 -31.58
CA PRO A 143 -18.27 20.50 -31.85
C PRO A 143 -17.72 21.04 -30.53
N VAL A 144 -16.40 20.96 -30.36
CA VAL A 144 -15.67 21.55 -29.24
C VAL A 144 -16.04 23.04 -29.18
N GLY A 145 -16.64 23.45 -28.05
CA GLY A 145 -16.95 24.85 -27.79
C GLY A 145 -15.71 25.74 -27.90
N PRO A 146 -15.86 27.01 -28.27
CA PRO A 146 -14.72 27.92 -28.39
C PRO A 146 -13.94 27.96 -27.09
N LEU A 147 -12.61 27.85 -27.19
CA LEU A 147 -11.71 28.02 -26.05
C LEU A 147 -11.89 29.45 -25.52
N ASP A 148 -12.13 29.57 -24.21
CA ASP A 148 -12.10 30.86 -23.53
C ASP A 148 -10.76 31.56 -23.82
N PRO A 149 -10.76 32.85 -24.22
CA PRO A 149 -9.53 33.58 -24.40
C PRO A 149 -8.78 33.65 -23.07
N VAL A 150 -7.50 33.30 -23.10
CA VAL A 150 -6.58 33.46 -21.97
C VAL A 150 -6.61 34.92 -21.56
N GLY A 151 -7.04 35.18 -20.31
CA GLY A 151 -7.02 36.50 -19.72
C GLY A 151 -5.61 37.11 -19.77
N PRO A 152 -5.49 38.45 -19.79
CA PRO A 152 -4.19 39.11 -19.83
C PRO A 152 -3.31 38.62 -18.68
N LEU A 153 -2.06 38.27 -19.00
CA LEU A 153 -1.08 37.90 -17.99
C LEU A 153 -0.86 39.09 -17.05
N ASP A 154 -1.03 38.86 -15.74
CA ASP A 154 -0.64 39.84 -14.73
C ASP A 154 0.84 40.21 -14.94
N PRO A 155 1.17 41.51 -14.96
CA PRO A 155 2.56 41.94 -15.06
C PRO A 155 3.34 41.43 -13.85
N LEU A 156 4.50 40.82 -14.12
CA LEU A 156 5.41 40.37 -13.08
C LEU A 156 5.78 41.55 -12.18
N GLY A 157 5.44 41.41 -10.89
CA GLY A 157 5.86 42.35 -9.86
C GLY A 157 7.39 42.47 -9.81
N PRO A 158 7.91 43.57 -9.25
CA PRO A 158 9.34 43.80 -9.15
C PRO A 158 10.04 42.63 -8.45
N LEU A 159 11.15 42.16 -9.02
CA LEU A 159 11.98 41.15 -8.38
C LEU A 159 12.64 41.78 -7.14
N ASP A 160 12.34 41.22 -5.96
CA ASP A 160 13.04 41.56 -4.73
C ASP A 160 14.54 41.25 -4.88
N PRO A 161 15.44 42.20 -4.56
CA PRO A 161 16.87 41.94 -4.60
C PRO A 161 17.27 40.88 -3.59
N VAL A 162 18.13 39.96 -4.04
CA VAL A 162 18.73 38.86 -3.28
C VAL A 162 19.31 39.36 -1.95
N GLY A 163 18.59 39.07 -0.87
CA GLY A 163 19.08 39.23 0.50
C GLY A 163 20.12 38.14 0.83
N LEU A 164 21.31 38.60 1.19
CA LEU A 164 22.48 37.85 1.64
C LEU A 164 22.15 36.72 2.65
N PRO A 165 22.77 35.52 2.54
CA PRO A 165 22.67 34.52 3.59
C PRO A 165 23.73 34.76 4.68
N CYS A 166 23.35 35.38 5.79
CA CYS A 166 24.08 35.31 7.07
C CYS A 166 23.04 35.31 8.21
N SER A 167 22.78 34.22 8.93
CA SER A 167 23.70 33.66 9.91
C SER A 167 23.45 32.18 10.16
N VAL A 168 24.52 31.40 10.06
CA VAL A 168 24.63 30.09 10.69
C VAL A 168 24.48 30.29 12.20
N GLY A 169 23.38 29.80 12.78
CA GLY A 169 23.25 29.66 14.21
C GLY A 169 24.36 28.76 14.73
N GLN A 170 25.19 29.29 15.62
CA GLN A 170 26.26 28.56 16.31
C GLN A 170 25.72 27.26 16.90
N SER A 171 26.27 26.15 16.43
CA SER A 171 26.25 24.89 17.17
C SER A 171 27.04 25.08 18.46
N ALA A 172 26.44 24.72 19.58
CA ALA A 172 27.08 24.69 20.89
C ALA A 172 28.38 23.84 20.86
N PRO A 173 29.42 24.21 21.63
CA PRO A 173 30.65 23.41 21.72
C PRO A 173 30.39 22.07 22.45
N PRO A 174 31.03 20.96 22.05
CA PRO A 174 30.98 19.73 22.83
C PRO A 174 31.72 19.89 24.17
N ALA A 175 31.16 19.28 25.21
CA ALA A 175 31.70 19.27 26.57
C ALA A 175 33.14 18.67 26.62
N PRO A 176 34.00 19.13 27.54
CA PRO A 176 35.34 18.58 27.69
C PRO A 176 35.29 17.13 28.19
N THR A 177 35.87 16.22 27.41
CA THR A 177 36.13 14.83 27.82
C THR A 177 37.21 14.82 28.91
N GLY A 178 36.81 14.50 30.14
CA GLY A 178 37.75 14.22 31.23
C GLY A 178 38.54 12.93 30.96
N PRO A 179 39.76 12.80 31.50
CA PRO A 179 40.61 11.63 31.27
C PRO A 179 40.03 10.37 31.94
N LEU A 180 40.11 9.26 31.21
CA LEU A 180 39.77 7.92 31.68
C LEU A 180 40.71 7.50 32.84
N PRO A 181 40.21 6.86 33.90
CA PRO A 181 41.07 6.22 34.88
C PRO A 181 41.77 5.00 34.25
N VAL A 182 43.09 5.01 34.33
CA VAL A 182 43.98 3.89 34.03
C VAL A 182 44.02 2.96 35.24
N GLU A 183 43.42 1.78 35.13
CA GLU A 183 43.65 0.71 36.11
C GLU A 183 44.83 -0.17 35.65
N PRO A 184 45.84 -0.40 36.52
CA PRO A 184 47.02 -1.19 36.19
C PRO A 184 46.72 -2.69 36.19
N GLY A 185 47.42 -3.41 35.32
CA GLY A 185 47.14 -4.80 35.01
C GLY A 185 47.40 -5.79 36.14
N VAL A 186 46.78 -6.97 35.99
CA VAL A 186 47.30 -8.20 36.60
C VAL A 186 47.46 -9.28 35.53
N THR A 187 48.70 -9.72 35.45
CA THR A 187 49.29 -10.77 34.62
C THR A 187 48.79 -12.16 35.02
N ARG A 188 48.23 -12.91 34.06
CA ARG A 188 48.44 -14.37 33.71
C ARG A 188 48.34 -15.43 34.86
N PRO A 189 48.38 -16.76 34.59
CA PRO A 189 48.45 -17.49 33.32
C PRO A 189 47.38 -18.59 33.13
N VAL A 190 47.47 -19.16 31.93
CA VAL A 190 46.87 -20.38 31.42
C VAL A 190 47.28 -21.64 32.20
N SER A 191 46.34 -22.57 32.36
CA SER A 191 46.49 -24.03 32.22
C SER A 191 45.10 -24.64 32.10
#